data_AF-A0A6I2X3E5-F1
#
_entry.id   AF-A0A6I2X3E5-F1
#
_cell.length_a   1.000
_cell.length_b   1.000
_cell.length_c   1.000
_cell.angle_alpha   90.00
_cell.angle_beta   90.00
_cell.angle_gamma   90.00
#
_symmetry.space_group_name_H-M   'P 1'
#
loop_
_entity.id
_entity.type
_entity.pdbx_description
1 polymer ?
#
loop_
_entity_poly.entity_id
_entity_poly.type
_entity_poly.pdbx_seq_one_letter_code
_entity_poly.pdbx_strand_id
1 'polypeptide(L)'
;MVKLGRFHSVICPDFSLYREMYPHQRIAHTVLSRQVGAVFQRHGLRVIPNVRWSGPDDFGLCFEGIPEQSIVAISPHGCSRSDDDKAMMREGILTLIHRVEPRVIIVHGSRSPMIFDGLPSPEIFRFYPPEVSRSHPRPPVERTSHSLPFPIP
;
A
#
# COMPACT_ATOMS: atom_id res chain seq x y z
N MET A 1 -7.31 -27.13 -6.73
CA MET A 1 -6.55 -26.35 -5.75
C MET A 1 -6.21 -24.99 -6.35
N VAL A 2 -6.56 -23.87 -5.71
CA VAL A 2 -6.23 -22.53 -6.23
C VAL A 2 -4.72 -22.35 -6.18
N LYS A 3 -4.05 -22.00 -7.31
CA LYS A 3 -2.58 -21.88 -7.41
C LYS A 3 -1.95 -20.96 -6.36
N LEU A 4 -2.73 -20.03 -5.82
CA LEU A 4 -2.30 -19.07 -4.79
C LEU A 4 -2.33 -19.62 -3.35
N GLY A 5 -2.99 -20.76 -3.10
CA GLY A 5 -3.14 -21.32 -1.75
C GLY A 5 -1.85 -21.82 -1.10
N ARG A 6 -0.73 -21.86 -1.86
CA ARG A 6 0.60 -22.16 -1.33
C ARG A 6 1.23 -21.00 -0.55
N PHE A 7 0.69 -19.79 -0.68
CA PHE A 7 1.20 -18.61 0.00
C PHE A 7 0.39 -18.36 1.26
N HIS A 8 1.04 -17.82 2.31
CA HIS A 8 0.37 -17.49 3.57
C HIS A 8 -0.77 -16.48 3.38
N SER A 9 -0.55 -15.48 2.52
CA SER A 9 -1.52 -14.42 2.21
C SER A 9 -1.31 -13.88 0.80
N VAL A 10 -2.35 -13.28 0.23
CA VAL A 10 -2.34 -12.64 -1.09
C VAL A 10 -2.75 -11.18 -0.95
N ILE A 11 -2.13 -10.29 -1.73
CA ILE A 11 -2.54 -8.88 -1.81
C ILE A 11 -3.61 -8.77 -2.91
N CYS A 12 -4.64 -7.95 -2.68
CA CYS A 12 -5.63 -7.65 -3.72
C CYS A 12 -4.94 -7.10 -4.98
N PRO A 13 -5.47 -7.40 -6.18
CA PRO A 13 -4.95 -6.80 -7.40
C PRO A 13 -5.07 -5.28 -7.36
N ASP A 14 -4.07 -4.63 -7.94
CA ASP A 14 -3.96 -3.18 -8.05
C ASP A 14 -4.58 -2.70 -9.37
N PHE A 15 -5.76 -2.08 -9.28
CA PHE A 15 -6.37 -1.33 -10.37
C PHE A 15 -5.93 0.12 -10.21
N SER A 16 -4.86 0.48 -10.92
CA SER A 16 -4.20 1.78 -10.79
C SER A 16 -5.18 2.95 -10.86
N LEU A 17 -4.96 3.95 -10.01
CA LEU A 17 -5.69 5.21 -9.98
C LEU A 17 -4.77 6.34 -10.45
N TYR A 18 -5.31 7.25 -11.27
CA TYR A 18 -4.61 8.42 -11.80
C TYR A 18 -5.40 9.68 -11.44
N ARG A 19 -4.73 10.83 -11.34
CA ARG A 19 -5.38 12.10 -10.97
C ARG A 19 -6.37 12.58 -12.02
N GLU A 20 -6.05 12.33 -13.28
CA GLU A 20 -6.82 12.73 -14.45
C GLU A 20 -7.96 11.74 -14.76
N MET A 21 -8.05 10.64 -14.01
CA MET A 21 -9.11 9.64 -14.16
C MET A 21 -10.44 10.22 -13.69
N TYR A 22 -11.52 10.03 -14.45
CA TYR A 22 -12.83 10.51 -14.06
C TYR A 22 -13.29 9.85 -12.74
N PRO A 23 -14.02 10.57 -11.86
CA PRO A 23 -14.41 10.04 -10.55
C PRO A 23 -15.09 8.67 -10.60
N HIS A 24 -15.99 8.44 -11.57
CA HIS A 24 -16.68 7.15 -11.73
C HIS A 24 -15.73 5.98 -12.02
N GLN A 25 -14.62 6.22 -12.74
CA GLN A 25 -13.61 5.21 -13.03
C GLN A 25 -12.79 4.89 -11.77
N ARG A 26 -12.45 5.91 -10.96
CA ARG A 26 -11.73 5.70 -9.70
C ARG A 26 -12.55 4.87 -8.71
N ILE A 27 -13.86 5.14 -8.65
CA ILE A 27 -14.82 4.33 -7.88
C ILE A 27 -14.84 2.90 -8.41
N ALA A 28 -15.02 2.71 -9.72
CA ALA A 28 -15.07 1.38 -10.32
C ALA A 28 -13.79 0.56 -10.07
N HIS A 29 -12.61 1.17 -10.21
CA HIS A 29 -11.32 0.51 -9.96
C HIS A 29 -11.17 0.07 -8.51
N THR A 30 -11.55 0.93 -7.56
CA THR A 30 -11.54 0.61 -6.13
C THR A 30 -12.48 -0.55 -5.82
N VAL A 31 -13.71 -0.51 -6.35
CA VAL A 31 -14.71 -1.58 -6.17
C VAL A 31 -14.24 -2.90 -6.76
N LEU A 32 -13.66 -2.90 -7.97
CA LEU A 32 -13.13 -4.10 -8.60
C LEU A 32 -12.02 -4.75 -7.78
N SER A 33 -11.09 -3.96 -7.23
CA SER A 33 -10.05 -4.47 -6.31
C SER A 33 -10.66 -5.18 -5.10
N ARG A 34 -11.70 -4.59 -4.49
CA ARG A 34 -12.40 -5.15 -3.33
C ARG A 34 -13.22 -6.39 -3.69
N GLN A 35 -13.89 -6.40 -4.83
CA GLN A 35 -14.64 -7.57 -5.33
C GLN A 35 -13.74 -8.77 -5.57
N VAL A 36 -12.56 -8.57 -6.19
CA VAL A 36 -11.59 -9.66 -6.37
C VAL A 36 -11.10 -10.16 -5.01
N GLY A 37 -10.83 -9.26 -4.06
CA GLY A 37 -10.49 -9.61 -2.68
C GLY A 37 -11.55 -10.49 -2.02
N ALA A 38 -12.83 -10.13 -2.15
CA ALA A 38 -13.94 -10.91 -1.62
C ALA A 38 -14.03 -12.31 -2.27
N VAL A 39 -13.81 -12.41 -3.58
CA VAL A 39 -13.73 -13.71 -4.26
C VAL A 39 -12.58 -14.56 -3.71
N PHE A 40 -11.41 -13.97 -3.49
CA PHE A 40 -10.27 -14.67 -2.89
C PHE A 40 -10.55 -15.17 -1.47
N GLN A 41 -11.21 -14.34 -0.63
CA GLN A 41 -11.64 -14.74 0.71
C GLN A 41 -12.64 -15.89 0.67
N ARG A 42 -13.61 -15.88 -0.26
CA ARG A 42 -14.57 -16.99 -0.46
C ARG A 42 -13.90 -18.30 -0.87
N HIS A 43 -12.69 -18.24 -1.42
CA HIS A 43 -11.87 -19.41 -1.74
C HIS A 43 -10.89 -19.80 -0.61
N GLY A 44 -11.03 -19.22 0.59
CA GLY A 44 -10.22 -19.56 1.76
C GLY A 44 -8.84 -18.92 1.79
N LEU A 45 -8.57 -17.94 0.93
CA LEU A 45 -7.30 -17.20 0.95
C LEU A 45 -7.33 -16.10 2.00
N ARG A 46 -6.21 -15.90 2.70
CA ARG A 46 -5.99 -14.70 3.54
C ARG A 46 -5.64 -13.53 2.64
N VAL A 47 -6.48 -12.50 2.62
CA VAL A 47 -6.37 -11.38 1.68
C VAL A 47 -5.94 -10.11 2.41
N ILE A 48 -4.93 -9.45 1.88
CA ILE A 48 -4.46 -8.13 2.32
C ILE A 48 -4.99 -7.10 1.31
N PRO A 49 -5.79 -6.11 1.73
CA PRO A 49 -6.28 -5.08 0.82
C PRO A 49 -5.11 -4.23 0.29
N ASN A 50 -5.09 -4.04 -1.02
CA ASN A 50 -4.29 -2.99 -1.63
C ASN A 50 -5.07 -1.67 -1.56
N VAL A 51 -4.43 -0.60 -1.12
CA VAL A 51 -5.04 0.71 -0.93
C VAL A 51 -4.36 1.69 -1.87
N ARG A 52 -5.19 2.37 -2.69
CA ARG A 52 -4.78 3.34 -3.69
C ARG A 52 -5.67 4.58 -3.57
N TRP A 53 -5.11 5.73 -3.89
CA TRP A 53 -5.82 7.00 -4.02
C TRP A 53 -5.13 7.83 -5.09
N SER A 54 -5.87 8.73 -5.71
CA SER A 54 -5.34 9.75 -6.61
C SER A 54 -5.34 11.14 -5.96
N GLY A 55 -6.28 11.39 -5.05
CA GLY A 55 -6.41 12.62 -4.28
C GLY A 55 -7.36 12.48 -3.09
N PRO A 56 -7.61 13.57 -2.35
CA PRO A 56 -8.40 13.54 -1.11
C PRO A 56 -9.86 13.08 -1.30
N ASP A 57 -10.44 13.35 -2.47
CA ASP A 57 -11.80 12.90 -2.82
C ASP A 57 -11.96 11.38 -2.75
N ASP A 58 -10.87 10.62 -2.90
CA ASP A 58 -10.90 9.16 -2.88
C ASP A 58 -10.83 8.60 -1.44
N PHE A 59 -10.41 9.39 -0.44
CA PHE A 59 -10.23 8.93 0.95
C PHE A 59 -11.52 8.41 1.58
N GLY A 60 -12.67 8.92 1.14
CA GLY A 60 -13.96 8.44 1.57
C GLY A 60 -14.29 7.04 1.08
N LEU A 61 -13.72 6.57 -0.04
CA LEU A 61 -14.02 5.25 -0.60
C LEU A 61 -12.87 4.26 -0.43
N CYS A 62 -11.62 4.70 -0.57
CA CYS A 62 -10.49 3.77 -0.65
C CYS A 62 -10.19 3.07 0.69
N PHE A 63 -10.59 3.67 1.81
CA PHE A 63 -10.45 3.14 3.16
C PHE A 63 -11.67 2.34 3.63
N GLU A 64 -12.81 2.47 2.95
CA GLU A 64 -14.05 1.81 3.35
C GLU A 64 -13.97 0.29 3.26
N GLY A 65 -14.57 -0.37 4.25
CA GLY A 65 -14.58 -1.82 4.37
C GLY A 65 -13.22 -2.45 4.73
N ILE A 66 -12.20 -1.65 5.03
CA ILE A 66 -10.94 -2.15 5.59
C ILE A 66 -11.11 -2.26 7.12
N PRO A 67 -10.91 -3.45 7.72
CA PRO A 67 -10.98 -3.58 9.17
C PRO A 67 -9.91 -2.75 9.87
N GLU A 68 -10.25 -2.20 11.04
CA GLU A 68 -9.26 -1.56 11.91
C GLU A 68 -8.18 -2.55 12.36
N GLN A 69 -6.99 -2.02 12.71
CA GLN A 69 -5.87 -2.84 13.21
C GLN A 69 -5.44 -3.96 12.23
N SER A 70 -5.80 -3.82 10.95
CA SER A 70 -5.49 -4.80 9.91
C SER A 70 -4.12 -4.57 9.27
N ILE A 71 -3.75 -5.48 8.37
CA ILE A 71 -2.59 -5.34 7.50
C ILE A 71 -3.08 -4.78 6.17
N VAL A 72 -2.46 -3.70 5.70
CA VAL A 72 -2.77 -3.06 4.41
C VAL A 72 -1.54 -2.99 3.53
N ALA A 73 -1.73 -3.01 2.21
CA ALA A 73 -0.66 -2.84 1.24
C ALA A 73 -0.84 -1.53 0.46
N ILE A 74 0.26 -0.79 0.26
CA ILE A 74 0.32 0.42 -0.55
C ILE A 74 1.50 0.35 -1.51
N SER A 75 1.43 1.12 -2.59
CA SER A 75 2.51 1.22 -3.58
C SER A 75 2.73 2.68 -3.95
N PRO A 76 3.88 3.30 -3.59
CA PRO A 76 4.25 4.64 -4.06
C PRO A 76 4.70 4.64 -5.54
N HIS A 77 4.56 3.52 -6.24
CA HIS A 77 4.93 3.39 -7.64
C HIS A 77 4.01 4.27 -8.50
N GLY A 78 4.60 5.15 -9.32
CA GLY A 78 3.87 6.14 -10.10
C GLY A 78 3.46 7.41 -9.35
N CYS A 79 3.53 7.42 -8.02
CA CYS A 79 3.15 8.56 -7.16
C CYS A 79 4.38 9.20 -6.48
N SER A 80 5.52 9.24 -7.17
CA SER A 80 6.78 9.73 -6.60
C SER A 80 7.64 10.52 -7.59
N ARG A 81 7.04 11.03 -8.68
CA ARG A 81 7.78 11.73 -9.75
C ARG A 81 7.98 13.21 -9.40
N SER A 82 6.93 13.87 -8.92
CA SER A 82 7.00 15.25 -8.42
C SER A 82 6.93 15.32 -6.89
N ASP A 83 7.24 16.49 -6.34
CA ASP A 83 7.09 16.75 -4.91
C ASP A 83 5.62 16.79 -4.49
N ASP A 84 4.72 17.26 -5.37
CA ASP A 84 3.28 17.18 -5.17
C ASP A 84 2.78 15.73 -5.08
N ASP A 85 3.33 14.82 -5.90
CA ASP A 85 2.98 13.39 -5.81
C ASP A 85 3.37 12.80 -4.46
N LYS A 86 4.57 13.15 -3.99
CA LYS A 86 5.09 12.67 -2.70
C LYS A 86 4.29 13.24 -1.55
N ALA A 87 3.91 14.51 -1.63
CA ALA A 87 3.05 15.17 -0.64
C ALA A 87 1.68 14.50 -0.58
N MET A 88 1.07 14.20 -1.74
CA MET A 88 -0.22 13.51 -1.82
C MET A 88 -0.16 12.06 -1.34
N MET A 89 0.95 11.37 -1.62
CA MET A 89 1.20 10.04 -1.07
C MET A 89 1.32 10.10 0.46
N ARG A 90 2.06 11.08 0.98
CA ARG A 90 2.24 11.28 2.42
C ARG A 90 0.91 11.59 3.12
N GLU A 91 0.10 12.49 2.56
CA GLU A 91 -1.22 12.85 3.09
C GLU A 91 -2.16 11.64 3.15
N GLY A 92 -2.18 10.83 2.08
CA GLY A 92 -2.99 9.61 2.09
C GLY A 92 -2.51 8.57 3.09
N ILE A 93 -1.19 8.43 3.31
CA ILE A 93 -0.67 7.56 4.39
C ILE A 93 -1.08 8.07 5.77
N LEU A 94 -0.98 9.38 6.02
CA LEU A 94 -1.41 9.97 7.29
C LEU A 94 -2.91 9.74 7.54
N THR A 95 -3.72 9.93 6.51
CA THR A 95 -5.17 9.73 6.59
C THR A 95 -5.50 8.25 6.80
N LEU A 96 -4.79 7.34 6.12
CA LEU A 96 -4.91 5.90 6.31
C LEU A 96 -4.57 5.50 7.75
N ILE A 97 -3.47 6.03 8.31
CA ILE A 97 -3.07 5.77 9.69
C ILE A 97 -4.15 6.25 10.66
N HIS A 98 -4.69 7.45 10.44
CA HIS A 98 -5.68 8.03 11.34
C HIS A 98 -7.05 7.34 11.28
N ARG A 99 -7.50 6.91 10.09
CA ARG A 99 -8.84 6.36 9.89
C ARG A 99 -8.93 4.84 10.06
N VAL A 100 -7.91 4.12 9.63
CA VAL A 100 -7.91 2.64 9.61
C VAL A 100 -7.07 2.08 10.75
N GLU A 101 -6.16 2.87 11.32
CA GLU A 101 -5.24 2.44 12.36
C GLU A 101 -4.58 1.08 12.04
N PRO A 102 -3.96 0.91 10.87
CA PRO A 102 -3.43 -0.38 10.46
C PRO A 102 -2.26 -0.79 11.35
N ARG A 103 -2.23 -2.06 11.75
CA ARG A 103 -1.11 -2.61 12.52
C ARG A 103 0.16 -2.67 11.68
N VAL A 104 0.03 -3.00 10.40
CA VAL A 104 1.15 -3.13 9.45
C VAL A 104 0.80 -2.49 8.13
N ILE A 105 1.71 -1.67 7.61
CA ILE A 105 1.64 -1.14 6.25
C ILE A 105 2.75 -1.80 5.41
N ILE A 106 2.35 -2.65 4.46
CA ILE A 106 3.24 -3.22 3.46
C ILE A 106 3.42 -2.20 2.34
N VAL A 107 4.66 -1.82 2.06
CA VAL A 107 5.00 -0.84 1.02
C VAL A 107 5.71 -1.56 -0.11
N HIS A 108 5.11 -1.58 -1.29
CA HIS A 108 5.77 -2.07 -2.50
C HIS A 108 6.29 -0.89 -3.34
N GLY A 109 7.59 -0.58 -3.26
CA GLY A 109 8.15 0.56 -3.98
C GLY A 109 9.37 1.17 -3.29
N SER A 110 9.80 2.33 -3.78
CA SER A 110 10.94 3.04 -3.20
C SER A 110 10.59 3.74 -1.89
N ARG A 111 11.49 3.64 -0.92
CA ARG A 111 11.44 4.38 0.34
C ARG A 111 11.96 5.81 0.14
N SER A 112 11.08 6.72 -0.26
CA SER A 112 11.40 8.16 -0.35
C SER A 112 11.36 8.80 1.05
N PRO A 113 12.44 9.43 1.53
CA PRO A 113 12.46 10.15 2.81
C PRO A 113 11.30 11.15 2.95
N MET A 114 11.03 11.94 1.89
CA MET A 114 9.94 12.92 1.89
C MET A 114 8.55 12.32 2.14
N ILE A 115 8.35 11.05 1.74
CA ILE A 115 7.06 10.37 1.98
C ILE A 115 7.03 9.79 3.39
N PHE A 116 8.09 9.10 3.81
CA PHE A 116 8.05 8.21 4.98
C PHE A 116 8.65 8.78 6.26
N ASP A 117 9.53 9.79 6.19
CA ASP A 117 10.22 10.30 7.37
C ASP A 117 9.26 11.07 8.29
N GLY A 118 9.37 10.83 9.60
CA GLY A 118 8.53 11.48 10.61
C GLY A 118 7.05 11.11 10.56
N LEU A 119 6.66 10.07 9.81
CA LEU A 119 5.30 9.52 9.90
C LEU A 119 5.09 8.87 11.28
N PRO A 120 3.91 9.04 11.91
CA PRO A 120 3.56 8.26 13.10
C PRO A 120 3.62 6.78 12.72
N SER A 121 4.44 6.01 13.42
CA SER A 121 4.72 4.65 12.99
C SER A 121 3.49 3.77 13.24
N PRO A 122 2.84 3.17 12.22
CA PRO A 122 2.26 1.84 12.42
C PRO A 122 3.37 0.92 12.93
N GLU A 123 3.01 -0.13 13.65
CA GLU A 123 3.94 -1.04 14.31
C GLU A 123 5.08 -1.49 13.36
N ILE A 124 4.78 -1.64 12.06
CA ILE A 124 5.72 -2.09 11.04
C ILE A 124 5.43 -1.46 9.66
N PHE A 125 6.45 -0.83 9.03
CA PHE A 125 6.54 -0.71 7.57
C PHE A 125 7.38 -1.85 6.98
N ARG A 126 6.82 -2.65 6.06
CA ARG A 126 7.60 -3.66 5.30
C ARG A 126 7.81 -3.20 3.86
N PHE A 127 9.04 -2.86 3.51
CA PHE A 127 9.39 -2.41 2.17
C PHE A 127 9.81 -3.58 1.28
N TYR A 128 9.13 -3.74 0.14
CA TYR A 128 9.50 -4.68 -0.91
C TYR A 128 9.93 -3.90 -2.16
N PRO A 129 11.21 -4.01 -2.58
CA PRO A 129 11.70 -3.31 -3.76
C PRO A 129 10.99 -3.82 -5.04
N PRO A 130 10.66 -2.94 -6.00
CA PRO A 130 10.11 -3.35 -7.29
C PRO A 130 11.17 -4.10 -8.11
N GLU A 131 10.75 -5.01 -8.99
CA GLU A 131 11.67 -5.78 -9.85
C GLU A 131 12.60 -4.86 -10.67
N VAL A 132 12.08 -3.70 -11.09
CA VAL A 132 12.85 -2.67 -11.82
C VAL A 132 14.07 -2.17 -11.03
N SER A 133 14.01 -2.14 -9.70
CA SER A 133 15.16 -1.76 -8.87
C SER A 133 16.26 -2.83 -8.80
N ARG A 134 15.93 -4.09 -9.15
CA ARG A 134 16.92 -5.17 -9.25
C ARG A 134 17.72 -5.08 -10.55
N SER A 135 17.13 -4.57 -11.63
CA SER A 135 17.82 -4.35 -12.90
C SER A 135 18.56 -3.00 -12.95
N HIS A 136 18.09 -1.98 -12.23
CA HIS A 136 18.71 -0.66 -12.14
C HIS A 136 18.86 -0.23 -10.67
N PRO A 137 19.92 -0.69 -9.97
CA PRO A 137 20.13 -0.34 -8.57
C PRO A 137 20.36 1.17 -8.44
N ARG A 138 19.47 1.86 -7.70
CA ARG A 138 19.75 3.23 -7.22
C ARG A 138 20.86 3.17 -6.18
N PRO A 139 21.78 4.16 -6.14
CA PRO A 139 22.81 4.20 -5.12
C PRO A 139 22.18 4.12 -3.72
N PRO A 140 22.76 3.34 -2.79
CA PRO A 140 22.19 3.16 -1.48
C PRO A 140 22.06 4.51 -0.78
N VAL A 141 20.84 4.84 -0.34
CA VAL A 141 20.63 5.90 0.65
C VAL A 141 21.28 5.43 1.94
N GLU A 142 22.17 6.25 2.52
CA GLU A 142 22.88 5.94 3.76
C GLU A 142 21.93 5.36 4.81
N ARG A 143 22.24 4.15 5.25
CA ARG A 143 21.48 3.45 6.29
C ARG A 143 21.77 4.14 7.62
N THR A 144 20.84 4.91 8.15
CA THR A 144 20.80 5.09 9.61
C THR A 144 20.47 3.73 10.21
N SER A 145 21.49 3.11 10.77
CA SER A 145 21.46 1.80 11.40
C SER A 145 20.63 1.86 12.68
N HIS A 146 19.34 1.53 12.58
CA HIS A 146 18.62 0.95 13.70
C HIS A 146 18.42 -0.54 13.39
N SER A 147 19.35 -1.34 13.91
CA SER A 147 19.20 -2.78 14.02
C SER A 147 17.97 -3.07 14.90
N LEU A 148 16.92 -3.64 14.32
CA LEU A 148 15.85 -4.23 15.11
C LEU A 148 16.28 -5.65 15.52
N PRO A 149 16.41 -5.94 16.83
CA PRO A 149 16.40 -7.31 17.30
C PRO A 149 14.96 -7.83 17.15
N PHE A 150 14.81 -9.11 16.87
CA PHE A 150 13.65 -9.97 17.15
C PHE A 150 13.26 -10.86 15.95
N PRO A 151 13.13 -12.17 16.19
CA PRO A 151 12.68 -13.12 15.18
C PRO A 151 11.17 -12.97 14.95
N ILE A 152 10.78 -13.30 13.72
CA ILE A 152 9.39 -13.29 13.23
C ILE A 152 8.61 -14.43 13.94
N PRO A 153 7.45 -14.16 14.59
CA PRO A 153 6.54 -15.21 15.03
C PRO A 153 5.76 -15.84 13.87
#